data_AF-A0A924E1J7-F1
#
_entry.id   AF-A0A924E1J7-F1
#
_cell.length_a   1.000
_cell.length_b   1.000
_cell.length_c   1.000
_cell.angle_alpha   90.00
_cell.angle_beta   90.00
_cell.angle_gamma   90.00
#
_symmetry.space_group_name_H-M   'P 1'
#
loop_
_entity.id
_entity.type
_entity.pdbx_description
1 polymer ?
#
loop_
_entity_poly.entity_id
_entity_poly.type
_entity_poly.pdbx_seq_one_letter_code
_entity_poly.pdbx_strand_id
1 'polypeptide(L)'
;MDWNSRVGALISPQHRDKVLGFAQAGKAAGATLLTGGRIPEDPSLGGGNFLMPTEFTEVAADAMIACDEIFGPVLSIFRFDDDDEVVARANA
;
A
#
# COMPACT_ATOMS: atom_id res chain seq x y z
N MET A 1 10.52 19.38 -12.71
CA MET A 1 10.02 19.27 -11.32
C MET A 1 8.73 20.05 -11.27
N ASP A 2 7.62 19.40 -10.93
CA ASP A 2 6.28 20.00 -10.89
C ASP A 2 5.87 20.21 -9.42
N TRP A 3 5.46 21.43 -9.07
CA TRP A 3 5.09 21.81 -7.71
C TRP A 3 3.68 21.37 -7.32
N ASN A 4 2.85 20.98 -8.28
CA ASN A 4 1.52 20.42 -8.00
C ASN A 4 1.56 18.91 -7.70
N SER A 5 2.72 18.27 -7.91
CA SER A 5 2.92 16.84 -7.65
C SER A 5 2.82 16.55 -6.14
N ARG A 6 1.89 15.67 -5.75
CA ARG A 6 1.67 15.27 -4.35
C ARG A 6 2.42 13.99 -3.94
N VAL A 7 2.68 13.11 -4.90
CA VAL A 7 3.35 11.82 -4.66
C VAL A 7 4.38 11.62 -5.77
N GLY A 8 5.63 11.37 -5.38
CA GLY A 8 6.74 11.12 -6.30
C GLY A 8 6.92 9.64 -6.64
N ALA A 9 7.91 9.35 -7.47
CA ALA A 9 8.31 7.98 -7.79
C ALA A 9 9.02 7.32 -6.61
N LEU A 10 9.00 5.98 -6.59
CA LEU A 10 9.86 5.19 -5.70
C LEU A 10 11.33 5.26 -6.17
N ILE A 11 12.25 4.93 -5.27
CA ILE A 11 13.68 5.15 -5.49
C ILE A 11 14.27 4.31 -6.63
N SER A 12 13.75 3.11 -6.86
CA SER A 12 14.27 2.17 -7.86
C SER A 12 13.17 1.28 -8.44
N PRO A 13 13.38 0.67 -9.62
CA PRO A 13 12.43 -0.27 -10.19
C PRO A 13 12.27 -1.51 -9.32
N GLN A 14 13.36 -2.00 -8.71
CA GLN A 14 13.32 -3.14 -7.79
C GLN A 14 12.45 -2.84 -6.56
N HIS A 15 12.53 -1.61 -6.04
CA HIS A 15 11.70 -1.19 -4.91
C HIS A 15 10.23 -1.07 -5.32
N ARG A 16 9.94 -0.48 -6.48
CA ARG A 16 8.57 -0.45 -7.04
C ARG A 16 7.98 -1.84 -7.20
N ASP A 17 8.74 -2.77 -7.77
CA ASP A 17 8.25 -4.13 -8.03
C ASP A 17 8.05 -4.90 -6.72
N LYS A 18 8.90 -4.70 -5.71
CA LYS A 18 8.69 -5.22 -4.36
C LYS A 18 7.37 -4.72 -3.76
N VAL A 19 7.14 -3.40 -3.77
CA VAL A 19 5.91 -2.79 -3.22
C VAL A 19 4.67 -3.26 -4.00
N LEU A 20 4.74 -3.35 -5.33
CA LEU A 20 3.65 -3.90 -6.15
C LEU A 20 3.36 -5.36 -5.79
N GLY A 21 4.40 -6.15 -5.50
CA GLY A 21 4.26 -7.53 -5.02
C GLY A 21 3.48 -7.63 -3.70
N PHE A 22 3.74 -6.75 -2.73
CA PHE A 22 2.94 -6.67 -1.49
C PHE A 22 1.46 -6.38 -1.78
N ALA A 23 1.17 -5.40 -2.66
CA ALA A 23 -0.20 -5.08 -3.03
C ALA A 23 -0.91 -6.27 -3.71
N GLN A 24 -0.23 -6.98 -4.61
CA GLN A 24 -0.77 -8.18 -5.25
C GLN A 24 -1.03 -9.31 -4.24
N ALA A 25 -0.09 -9.53 -3.31
CA ALA A 25 -0.23 -10.53 -2.26
C ALA A 25 -1.39 -10.20 -1.31
N GLY A 26 -1.56 -8.94 -0.93
CA GLY A 26 -2.70 -8.47 -0.12
C GLY A 26 -4.04 -8.81 -0.77
N LYS A 27 -4.18 -8.50 -2.06
CA LYS A 27 -5.38 -8.87 -2.84
C LYS A 27 -5.58 -10.39 -2.90
N ALA A 28 -4.52 -11.16 -3.10
CA ALA A 28 -4.58 -12.62 -3.16
C ALA A 28 -4.96 -13.26 -1.81
N ALA A 29 -4.59 -12.62 -0.70
CA ALA A 29 -4.93 -13.03 0.66
C ALA A 29 -6.38 -12.70 1.07
N GLY A 30 -7.18 -12.11 0.18
CA GLY A 30 -8.59 -11.82 0.42
C GLY A 30 -8.87 -10.40 0.94
N ALA A 31 -7.85 -9.55 1.08
CA ALA A 31 -8.07 -8.15 1.41
C ALA A 31 -8.82 -7.41 0.28
N THR A 32 -9.65 -6.45 0.66
CA THR A 32 -10.41 -5.62 -0.29
C THR A 32 -9.56 -4.44 -0.74
N LEU A 33 -9.15 -4.44 -2.01
CA LEU A 33 -8.45 -3.32 -2.65
C LEU A 33 -9.45 -2.19 -2.99
N LEU A 34 -9.35 -1.06 -2.29
CA LEU A 34 -10.22 0.10 -2.54
C LEU A 34 -9.73 0.93 -3.73
N THR A 35 -8.42 1.14 -3.84
CA THR A 35 -7.80 1.92 -4.92
C THR A 35 -6.34 1.50 -5.12
N GLY A 36 -5.78 1.89 -6.27
CA GLY A 36 -4.37 1.64 -6.59
C GLY A 36 -4.08 0.20 -6.97
N GLY A 37 -3.07 -0.38 -6.33
CA GLY A 37 -2.59 -1.75 -6.56
C GLY A 37 -1.95 -1.97 -7.93
N ARG A 38 -1.54 -0.89 -8.62
CA ARG A 38 -1.05 -0.95 -10.00
C ARG A 38 -0.10 0.20 -10.32
N ILE A 39 0.64 0.04 -11.41
CA ILE A 39 1.44 1.10 -12.02
C ILE A 39 0.48 2.10 -12.71
N PRO A 40 0.71 3.42 -12.62
CA PRO A 40 -0.11 4.41 -13.31
C PRO A 40 -0.14 4.18 -14.83
N GLU A 41 -1.29 4.42 -15.45
CA GLU A 41 -1.49 4.27 -16.90
C GLU A 41 -1.09 5.53 -17.70
N ASP A 42 -0.82 6.64 -17.02
CA ASP A 42 -0.40 7.90 -17.64
C ASP A 42 0.96 7.72 -18.36
N PRO A 43 1.03 7.86 -19.70
CA PRO A 43 2.25 7.67 -20.45
C PRO A 43 3.39 8.61 -20.03
N SER A 44 3.06 9.80 -19.50
CA SER A 44 4.06 10.77 -19.03
C SER A 44 4.84 10.26 -17.80
N LEU A 45 4.30 9.28 -17.07
CA LEU A 45 4.93 8.65 -15.91
C LEU A 45 5.64 7.33 -16.25
N GLY A 46 5.50 6.81 -17.48
CA GLY A 46 5.96 5.48 -17.86
C GLY A 46 7.48 5.25 -17.78
N GLY A 47 8.28 6.31 -17.76
CA GLY A 47 9.74 6.25 -17.58
C GLY A 47 10.21 6.22 -16.12
N GLY A 48 9.30 6.34 -15.15
CA GLY A 48 9.63 6.42 -13.72
C GLY A 48 9.20 5.19 -12.92
N ASN A 49 9.66 5.12 -11.67
CA ASN A 49 9.33 4.03 -10.75
C ASN A 49 8.05 4.35 -9.96
N PHE A 50 6.99 4.75 -10.65
CA PHE A 50 5.75 5.15 -9.99
C PHE A 50 4.87 3.95 -9.64
N LEU A 51 4.12 4.10 -8.55
CA LEU A 51 3.06 3.19 -8.15
C LEU A 51 1.87 4.03 -7.67
N MET A 52 0.66 3.62 -8.02
CA MET A 52 -0.55 4.29 -7.53
C MET A 52 -0.64 4.15 -6.00
N PRO A 53 -1.04 5.21 -5.26
CA PRO A 53 -1.46 5.08 -3.88
C PRO A 53 -2.49 3.97 -3.73
N THR A 54 -2.24 3.07 -2.79
CA THR A 54 -2.94 1.81 -2.65
C THR A 54 -3.54 1.70 -1.26
N GLU A 55 -4.83 1.39 -1.17
CA GLU A 55 -5.53 1.27 0.11
C GLU A 55 -6.26 -0.07 0.18
N PHE A 56 -6.12 -0.75 1.30
CA PHE A 56 -6.78 -2.02 1.60
C PHE A 56 -7.71 -1.90 2.81
N THR A 57 -8.82 -2.62 2.75
CA THR A 57 -9.73 -2.88 3.87
C THR A 57 -9.96 -4.38 4.00
N GLU A 58 -10.67 -4.81 5.06
CA GLU A 58 -10.92 -6.23 5.33
C GLU A 58 -9.62 -7.05 5.36
N VAL A 59 -8.57 -6.44 5.94
CA VAL A 59 -7.24 -7.04 6.06
C VAL A 59 -7.20 -7.91 7.31
N ALA A 60 -6.80 -9.17 7.17
CA ALA A 60 -6.56 -10.04 8.33
C ALA A 60 -5.41 -9.47 9.19
N ALA A 61 -5.53 -9.57 10.52
CA ALA A 61 -4.59 -8.92 11.44
C ALA A 61 -3.16 -9.48 11.34
N ASP A 62 -3.00 -10.74 10.94
CA ASP A 62 -1.74 -11.43 10.72
C ASP A 62 -1.28 -11.42 9.25
N ALA A 63 -2.00 -10.68 8.39
CA ALA A 63 -1.63 -10.59 6.98
C ALA A 63 -0.29 -9.88 6.80
N MET A 64 0.47 -10.30 5.80
CA MET A 64 1.75 -9.69 5.42
C MET A 64 1.64 -8.16 5.24
N ILE A 65 0.56 -7.67 4.63
CA ILE A 65 0.32 -6.23 4.43
C ILE A 65 -0.10 -5.46 5.70
N ALA A 66 -0.29 -6.17 6.82
CA ALA A 66 -0.55 -5.63 8.15
C ALA A 66 0.72 -5.63 9.01
N CYS A 67 1.53 -6.69 8.92
CA CYS A 67 2.66 -6.92 9.82
C CYS A 67 4.03 -6.51 9.24
N ASP A 68 4.22 -6.62 7.92
CA ASP A 68 5.51 -6.36 7.29
C ASP A 68 5.62 -4.94 6.75
N GLU A 69 6.82 -4.35 6.88
CA GLU A 69 7.08 -3.01 6.38
C GLU A 69 7.23 -2.99 4.84
N ILE A 70 6.28 -2.33 4.18
CA ILE A 70 6.21 -2.25 2.71
C ILE A 70 7.15 -1.16 2.15
N PHE A 71 7.37 -0.05 2.88
CA PHE A 71 8.14 1.11 2.41
C PHE A 71 7.66 1.72 1.08
N GLY A 72 6.34 1.69 0.84
CA GLY A 72 5.75 2.24 -0.38
C GLY A 72 4.35 2.80 -0.10
N PRO A 73 3.68 3.36 -1.12
CA PRO A 73 2.38 4.00 -0.95
C PRO A 73 1.25 2.95 -0.88
N VAL A 74 1.31 2.08 0.14
CA VAL A 74 0.32 1.04 0.44
C VAL A 74 -0.12 1.20 1.89
N LEU A 75 -1.43 1.30 2.12
CA LEU A 75 -2.04 1.50 3.43
C LEU A 75 -3.07 0.40 3.70
N SER A 76 -3.03 -0.18 4.90
CA SER A 76 -4.06 -1.08 5.41
C SER A 76 -4.94 -0.35 6.41
N ILE A 77 -6.25 -0.41 6.23
CA ILE A 77 -7.25 0.28 7.04
C ILE A 77 -8.01 -0.74 7.88
N PHE A 78 -8.06 -0.50 9.19
CA PHE A 78 -8.70 -1.38 10.14
C PHE A 78 -9.72 -0.61 10.97
N ARG A 79 -10.92 -1.17 11.12
CA ARG A 79 -11.91 -0.69 12.09
C ARG A 79 -11.57 -1.18 13.50
N PHE A 80 -12.06 -0.47 14.50
CA PHE A 80 -12.02 -0.83 15.92
C PHE A 80 -13.19 -0.12 16.60
N ASP A 81 -13.67 -0.68 17.71
CA ASP A 81 -14.81 -0.11 18.44
C ASP A 81 -14.39 0.48 19.79
N ASP A 82 -13.25 0.05 20.33
CA ASP A 82 -12.78 0.43 21.66
C ASP A 82 -11.28 0.82 21.67
N ASP A 83 -10.94 1.76 22.55
CA ASP A 83 -9.58 2.31 22.66
C ASP A 83 -8.59 1.26 23.20
N ASP A 84 -8.99 0.44 24.18
CA ASP A 84 -8.09 -0.58 24.74
C ASP A 84 -7.83 -1.69 23.71
N GLU A 85 -8.85 -2.04 22.91
CA GLU A 85 -8.72 -2.99 21.78
C GLU A 85 -7.70 -2.50 20.75
N VAL A 86 -7.82 -1.25 20.27
CA VAL A 86 -6.92 -0.74 19.22
C VAL A 86 -5.50 -0.55 19.73
N VAL A 87 -5.31 -0.16 21.00
CA VAL A 87 -3.99 -0.06 21.62
C VAL A 87 -3.34 -1.44 21.72
N ALA A 88 -4.08 -2.47 22.13
CA ALA A 88 -3.56 -3.83 22.17
C ALA A 88 -3.18 -4.31 20.76
N ARG A 89 -4.03 -4.08 19.76
CA ARG A 89 -3.76 -4.49 18.36
C ARG A 89 -2.57 -3.76 17.75
N ALA A 90 -2.38 -2.47 18.05
CA ALA A 90 -1.28 -1.67 17.53
C ALA A 90 0.10 -2.08 18.09
N ASN A 91 0.12 -2.72 19.27
CA ASN A 91 1.35 -3.18 19.94
C ASN A 91 1.62 -4.69 19.78
N ALA A 92 0.84 -5.38 18.95
CA ALA A 92 0.95 -6.81 18.70
C ALA A 92 2.09 -7.15 17.71
#